data_AF-A0A0J0Y0L2-F1
#
_entry.id   AF-A0A0J0Y0L2-F1
#
_cell.length_a   1.000
_cell.length_b   1.000
_cell.length_c   1.000
_cell.angle_alpha   90.00
_cell.angle_beta   90.00
_cell.angle_gamma   90.00
#
_symmetry.space_group_name_H-M   'P 1'
#
loop_
_entity.id
_entity.type
_entity.pdbx_description
1 polymer ?
#
loop_
_entity_poly.entity_id
_entity_poly.type
_entity_poly.pdbx_seq_one_letter_code
_entity_poly.pdbx_strand_id
1 'polypeptide(L)'
;MGLCATILLFAGKIRAQVPLKIDDNTPHQLFTYNQIDILEDPTGKLGIGEIITSVYQHQFKPNKNRIPKNEHQASAYWYRFKICHNEASQKKWILEFFDQSITDLKLYVSDGFTSYQENSFGTRYDFANRVYEHKNFTYDLNNNSNKLLTYYVRIKCDNPVSAIFVVRDFRWFLGYAISEYFIFGLFYGMIFVFCLYNLLMYFAIKGKQYLYYVLYNLGIGLYEMCNDGIAFQYLWPSFPALNTYGFGVSLFISSIFGMLFTIRFLYLKAKSPLFHKIVLCTIFLRTVFFLACLISPTLFNFKIIEIIPLIVVFSSAMSVYRMGFKPALFLVSGYGILLSGFAVKILLLLKWIPYGTLAYYSLSICFVIEMVLVSFAIGNSIRSLRKKKNFAQKRIIEQLQVNDKLNQTLNNELTAMVESRTRELREKAEIIEAQNVEISVMNAMLKQDVKELNLNIERVTKARVMAKKVDFEEFSRIYPDKESCFKYLSELKWSAGYACKKCGNDHYLNGATPHARRCTRCGYDESVIAGTLFQNSRIPINKALYMLLLVYNSKGTISSYKLSQILEIRQGTCWTYNSKMQKIYQEKKDIVKKAGEEGWTKLIME
;
A
#
# COMPACT_ATOMS: atom_id res chain seq x y z
N MET A 1 -13.53 48.39 94.47
CA MET A 1 -12.26 47.71 94.78
C MET A 1 -12.59 46.36 95.41
N GLY A 2 -11.98 45.27 94.91
CA GLY A 2 -12.04 43.90 95.49
C GLY A 2 -13.04 42.97 94.79
N LEU A 3 -12.74 42.41 93.60
CA LEU A 3 -12.11 41.11 93.32
C LEU A 3 -12.83 39.90 93.97
N CYS A 4 -13.56 39.08 93.22
CA CYS A 4 -13.11 37.98 92.33
C CYS A 4 -12.54 36.75 93.04
N ALA A 5 -13.30 35.63 93.02
CA ALA A 5 -12.79 34.28 92.79
C ALA A 5 -13.94 33.25 92.69
N THR A 6 -14.65 33.21 91.56
CA THR A 6 -15.46 32.03 91.17
C THR A 6 -14.60 31.16 90.26
N ILE A 7 -14.12 30.04 90.80
CA ILE A 7 -13.40 29.01 90.07
C ILE A 7 -14.39 28.32 89.13
N LEU A 8 -14.41 28.74 87.86
CA LEU A 8 -15.03 28.00 86.77
C LEU A 8 -14.15 26.80 86.45
N LEU A 9 -14.54 25.62 86.94
CA LEU A 9 -14.06 24.33 86.47
C LEU A 9 -14.30 24.23 84.96
N PHE A 10 -13.26 24.48 84.17
CA PHE A 10 -13.19 24.07 82.77
C PHE A 10 -13.19 22.53 82.72
N ALA A 11 -14.37 21.94 82.75
CA ALA A 11 -14.56 20.57 82.29
C ALA A 11 -14.31 20.57 80.78
N GLY A 12 -13.05 20.39 80.38
CA GLY A 12 -12.70 20.10 79.00
C GLY A 12 -13.55 18.92 78.54
N LYS A 13 -14.41 19.13 77.53
CA LYS A 13 -15.16 18.05 76.90
C LYS A 13 -14.14 17.07 76.32
N ILE A 14 -13.83 16.02 77.07
CA ILE A 14 -13.15 14.83 76.56
C ILE A 14 -14.12 14.24 75.54
N ARG A 15 -13.96 14.61 74.26
CA ARG A 15 -14.75 14.03 73.17
C ARG A 15 -14.22 12.63 72.94
N ALA A 16 -14.85 11.65 73.58
CA ALA A 16 -14.64 10.25 73.25
C ALA A 16 -15.05 9.99 71.79
N GLN A 17 -14.32 9.11 71.12
CA GLN A 17 -14.64 8.66 69.77
C GLN A 17 -16.07 8.10 69.70
N VAL A 18 -16.83 8.49 68.68
CA VAL A 18 -18.22 8.03 68.49
C VAL A 18 -18.19 6.65 67.83
N PRO A 19 -18.67 5.58 68.49
CA PRO A 19 -18.70 4.25 67.88
C PRO A 19 -19.81 4.14 66.84
N LEU A 20 -19.58 3.33 65.81
CA LEU A 20 -20.60 2.94 64.85
C LEU A 20 -21.42 1.78 65.41
N LYS A 21 -22.75 1.86 65.36
CA LYS A 21 -23.64 0.82 65.90
C LYS A 21 -24.22 -0.01 64.76
N ILE A 22 -24.08 -1.33 64.86
CA ILE A 22 -24.77 -2.27 63.98
C ILE A 22 -26.27 -2.19 64.24
N ASP A 23 -27.03 -1.84 63.22
CA ASP A 23 -28.48 -1.65 63.28
C ASP A 23 -29.16 -2.23 62.04
N ASP A 24 -30.09 -3.15 62.25
CA ASP A 24 -30.79 -3.88 61.19
C ASP A 24 -31.64 -2.97 60.30
N ASN A 25 -32.02 -1.78 60.77
CA ASN A 25 -32.79 -0.83 59.97
C ASN A 25 -31.92 -0.04 58.98
N THR A 26 -30.60 -0.05 59.16
CA THR A 26 -29.64 0.70 58.34
C THR A 26 -28.68 -0.26 57.64
N PRO A 27 -29.02 -0.74 56.41
CA PRO A 27 -28.29 -1.83 55.75
C PRO A 27 -26.87 -1.46 55.31
N HIS A 28 -26.49 -0.18 55.36
CA HIS A 28 -25.12 0.26 55.15
C HIS A 28 -24.82 1.54 55.94
N GLN A 29 -23.62 1.63 56.49
CA GLN A 29 -23.15 2.79 57.24
C GLN A 29 -21.68 3.06 56.92
N LEU A 30 -21.41 4.27 56.41
CA LEU A 30 -20.06 4.76 56.11
C LEU A 30 -19.47 5.40 57.37
N PHE A 31 -18.23 5.05 57.73
CA PHE A 31 -17.50 5.77 58.76
C PHE A 31 -17.12 7.17 58.27
N THR A 32 -17.47 8.20 59.03
CA THR A 32 -17.20 9.60 58.66
C THR A 32 -16.74 10.45 59.84
N TYR A 33 -15.98 11.51 59.55
CA TYR A 33 -15.56 12.51 60.54
C TYR A 33 -14.96 11.85 61.81
N ASN A 34 -15.43 12.27 62.99
CA ASN A 34 -14.93 11.87 64.32
C ASN A 34 -15.21 10.39 64.69
N GLN A 35 -15.77 9.60 63.77
CA GLN A 35 -15.89 8.15 63.96
C GLN A 35 -14.57 7.43 63.65
N ILE A 36 -13.62 8.11 63.01
CA ILE A 36 -12.28 7.59 62.69
C ILE A 36 -11.24 8.49 63.36
N ASP A 37 -10.31 7.86 64.07
CA ASP A 37 -9.09 8.54 64.52
C ASP A 37 -7.92 8.12 63.63
N ILE A 38 -6.98 9.03 63.41
CA ILE A 38 -5.84 8.86 62.50
C ILE A 38 -4.55 9.08 63.26
N LEU A 39 -3.57 8.23 62.99
CA LEU A 39 -2.17 8.39 63.35
C LEU A 39 -1.32 8.19 62.09
N GLU A 40 -0.44 9.15 61.80
CA GLU A 40 0.56 8.98 60.76
C GLU A 40 1.82 8.36 61.37
N ASP A 41 2.35 7.33 60.71
CA ASP A 41 3.64 6.70 60.99
C ASP A 41 4.62 7.02 59.84
N PRO A 42 5.45 8.08 59.97
CA PRO A 42 6.44 8.45 58.96
C PRO A 42 7.51 7.39 58.72
N THR A 43 7.75 6.50 59.70
CA THR A 43 8.75 5.44 59.57
C THR A 43 8.20 4.24 58.79
N GLY A 44 6.88 4.05 58.83
CA GLY A 44 6.16 2.93 58.24
C GLY A 44 6.45 1.57 58.89
N LYS A 45 7.16 1.56 60.03
CA LYS A 45 7.66 0.36 60.72
C LYS A 45 6.82 -0.03 61.93
N LEU A 46 5.91 0.84 62.40
CA LEU A 46 5.15 0.54 63.60
C LEU A 46 4.26 -0.67 63.40
N GLY A 47 4.25 -1.56 64.39
CA GLY A 47 3.37 -2.73 64.48
C GLY A 47 2.23 -2.52 65.47
N ILE A 48 1.23 -3.42 65.46
CA ILE A 48 0.07 -3.31 66.37
C ILE A 48 0.49 -3.29 67.84
N GLY A 49 1.52 -4.05 68.22
CA GLY A 49 2.03 -4.12 69.59
C GLY A 49 2.53 -2.78 70.13
N GLU A 50 3.10 -1.93 69.29
CA GLU A 50 3.53 -0.58 69.66
C GLU A 50 2.32 0.37 69.66
N ILE A 51 1.45 0.26 68.66
CA ILE A 51 0.27 1.12 68.49
C ILE A 51 -0.68 1.05 69.68
N ILE A 52 -0.82 -0.11 70.31
CA ILE A 52 -1.70 -0.28 71.49
C ILE A 52 -1.11 0.30 72.78
N THR A 53 0.18 0.67 72.81
CA THR A 53 0.79 1.29 73.99
C THR A 53 0.23 2.68 74.26
N SER A 54 0.25 3.10 75.53
CA SER A 54 -0.23 4.43 75.96
C SER A 54 0.43 5.58 75.18
N VAL A 55 1.73 5.43 74.86
CA VAL A 55 2.53 6.41 74.12
C VAL A 55 1.89 6.77 72.77
N TYR A 56 1.41 5.78 72.02
CA TYR A 56 0.80 6.00 70.70
C TYR A 56 -0.71 6.20 70.76
N GLN A 57 -1.41 5.62 71.75
CA GLN A 57 -2.87 5.81 71.89
C GLN A 57 -3.27 7.29 72.05
N HIS A 58 -2.42 8.12 72.68
CA HIS A 58 -2.64 9.56 72.82
C HIS A 58 -2.30 10.38 71.57
N GLN A 59 -1.58 9.80 70.60
CA GLN A 59 -1.18 10.50 69.37
C GLN A 59 -2.25 10.42 68.27
N PHE A 60 -3.22 9.50 68.41
CA PHE A 60 -4.38 9.42 67.51
C PHE A 60 -5.21 10.70 67.57
N LYS A 61 -5.43 11.32 66.42
CA LYS A 61 -6.24 12.54 66.28
C LYS A 61 -7.57 12.23 65.60
N PRO A 62 -8.69 12.80 66.06
CA PRO A 62 -9.98 12.61 65.40
C PRO A 62 -9.95 13.22 64.00
N ASN A 63 -10.44 12.47 63.02
CA ASN A 63 -10.55 12.93 61.65
C ASN A 63 -11.61 14.03 61.52
N LYS A 64 -11.22 15.17 60.94
CA LYS A 64 -12.13 16.31 60.71
C LYS A 64 -12.82 16.28 59.35
N ASN A 65 -12.29 15.51 58.40
CA ASN A 65 -12.83 15.43 57.04
C ASN A 65 -13.93 14.37 56.96
N ARG A 66 -14.84 14.47 55.98
CA ARG A 66 -15.87 13.43 55.77
C ARG A 66 -15.24 12.04 55.61
N ILE A 67 -14.16 11.97 54.83
CA ILE A 67 -13.37 10.77 54.56
C ILE A 67 -11.90 11.12 54.80
N PRO A 68 -11.14 10.33 55.57
CA PRO A 68 -9.72 10.54 55.75
C PRO A 68 -8.93 10.16 54.49
N LYS A 69 -7.80 10.83 54.27
CA LYS A 69 -6.93 10.58 53.11
C LYS A 69 -5.48 10.52 53.55
N ASN A 70 -4.70 9.62 52.93
CA ASN A 70 -3.26 9.59 53.08
C ASN A 70 -2.66 10.74 52.28
N GLU A 71 -1.93 11.64 52.95
CA GLU A 71 -1.33 12.82 52.30
C GLU A 71 0.13 12.57 51.94
N HIS A 72 0.87 11.82 52.77
CA HIS A 72 2.29 11.54 52.57
C HIS A 72 2.52 10.12 52.03
N GLN A 73 3.17 10.03 50.85
CA GLN A 73 3.39 8.76 50.14
C GLN A 73 4.37 7.80 50.83
N ALA A 74 5.29 8.32 51.66
CA ALA A 74 6.30 7.50 52.35
C ALA A 74 5.79 6.92 53.69
N SER A 75 4.75 7.51 54.26
CA SER A 75 4.23 7.18 55.58
C SER A 75 3.24 6.02 55.53
N ALA A 76 3.19 5.21 56.59
CA ALA A 76 2.04 4.35 56.84
C ALA A 76 1.00 5.14 57.64
N TYR A 77 -0.28 4.93 57.37
CA TYR A 77 -1.37 5.55 58.11
C TYR A 77 -2.11 4.50 58.93
N TRP A 78 -2.29 4.79 60.21
CA TRP A 78 -3.05 3.99 61.15
C TRP A 78 -4.39 4.65 61.40
N TYR A 79 -5.45 3.87 61.22
CA TYR A 79 -6.82 4.27 61.50
C TYR A 79 -7.36 3.46 62.66
N ARG A 80 -8.02 4.14 63.59
CA ARG A 80 -8.71 3.52 64.72
C ARG A 80 -10.19 3.86 64.64
N PHE A 81 -11.05 2.87 64.76
CA PHE A 81 -12.50 3.05 64.90
C PHE A 81 -13.11 1.97 65.77
N LYS A 82 -14.32 2.22 66.25
CA LYS A 82 -15.03 1.31 67.16
C LYS A 82 -16.38 0.90 66.58
N ILE A 83 -16.71 -0.37 66.71
CA ILE A 83 -18.00 -0.94 66.31
C ILE A 83 -18.68 -1.49 67.56
N CYS A 84 -19.91 -1.04 67.78
CA CYS A 84 -20.83 -1.61 68.75
C CYS A 84 -21.60 -2.73 68.05
N HIS A 85 -21.24 -3.98 68.39
CA HIS A 85 -21.87 -5.17 67.87
C HIS A 85 -23.26 -5.38 68.48
N ASN A 86 -24.11 -6.11 67.77
CA ASN A 86 -25.50 -6.36 68.15
C ASN A 86 -25.83 -7.83 67.98
N GLU A 87 -25.76 -8.58 69.08
CA GLU A 87 -26.02 -10.03 69.14
C GLU A 87 -27.45 -10.40 68.72
N ALA A 88 -28.41 -9.47 68.87
CA ALA A 88 -29.80 -9.72 68.46
C ALA A 88 -29.98 -9.70 66.93
N SER A 89 -29.05 -9.11 66.19
CA SER A 89 -29.10 -9.06 64.74
C SER A 89 -28.87 -10.44 64.13
N GLN A 90 -29.83 -10.90 63.33
CA GLN A 90 -29.73 -12.16 62.57
C GLN A 90 -29.10 -11.95 61.19
N LYS A 91 -28.65 -10.72 60.87
CA LYS A 91 -28.05 -10.38 59.58
C LYS A 91 -26.55 -10.68 59.60
N LYS A 92 -26.03 -11.06 58.44
CA LYS A 92 -24.58 -11.17 58.23
C LYS A 92 -24.04 -9.78 57.87
N TRP A 93 -23.09 -9.30 58.66
CA TRP A 93 -22.48 -7.98 58.47
C TRP A 93 -21.06 -8.11 57.93
N ILE A 94 -20.69 -7.21 57.02
CA ILE A 94 -19.38 -7.14 56.40
C ILE A 94 -18.80 -5.75 56.61
N LEU A 95 -17.51 -5.71 56.92
CA LEU A 95 -16.70 -4.51 56.84
C LEU A 95 -16.00 -4.48 55.47
N GLU A 96 -16.35 -3.49 54.66
CA GLU A 96 -15.82 -3.27 53.32
C GLU A 96 -14.84 -2.09 53.32
N PHE A 97 -13.70 -2.29 52.69
CA PHE A 97 -12.69 -1.26 52.43
C PHE A 97 -12.71 -0.90 50.94
N PHE A 98 -12.97 0.37 50.66
CA PHE A 98 -12.95 0.93 49.31
C PHE A 98 -11.54 1.47 48.98
N ASP A 99 -11.37 1.82 47.71
CA ASP A 99 -10.08 2.10 47.08
C ASP A 99 -9.22 0.85 46.91
N GLN A 100 -9.57 0.13 45.87
CA GLN A 100 -8.92 -1.10 45.46
C GLN A 100 -7.49 -0.92 44.90
N SER A 101 -6.98 0.31 44.84
CA SER A 101 -5.58 0.58 44.50
C SER A 101 -4.62 0.43 45.69
N ILE A 102 -5.14 0.24 46.91
CA ILE A 102 -4.32 0.12 48.13
C ILE A 102 -3.34 -1.05 48.01
N THR A 103 -2.05 -0.75 48.15
CA THR A 103 -0.97 -1.73 48.04
C THR A 103 -0.92 -2.68 49.22
N ASP A 104 -0.93 -2.14 50.45
CA ASP A 104 -0.82 -2.90 51.70
C ASP A 104 -1.85 -2.38 52.71
N LEU A 105 -2.83 -3.21 53.05
CA LEU A 105 -3.88 -2.95 54.02
C LEU A 105 -3.87 -4.07 55.06
N LYS A 106 -3.68 -3.71 56.33
CA LYS A 106 -3.76 -4.68 57.44
C LYS A 106 -4.87 -4.29 58.39
N LEU A 107 -5.79 -5.20 58.64
CA LEU A 107 -6.86 -5.07 59.62
C LEU A 107 -6.48 -5.86 60.87
N TYR A 108 -6.49 -5.20 62.01
CA TYR A 108 -6.30 -5.78 63.33
C TYR A 108 -7.63 -5.78 64.06
N VAL A 109 -8.14 -6.97 64.34
CA VAL A 109 -9.41 -7.19 65.04
C VAL A 109 -9.11 -7.67 66.45
N SER A 110 -9.61 -6.95 67.45
CA SER A 110 -9.51 -7.38 68.85
C SER A 110 -10.37 -8.62 69.09
N ASP A 111 -9.83 -9.60 69.81
CA ASP A 111 -10.57 -10.76 70.31
C ASP A 111 -11.44 -10.43 71.56
N GLY A 112 -11.46 -9.16 71.98
CA GLY A 112 -12.11 -8.70 73.20
C GLY A 112 -11.22 -8.75 74.44
N PHE A 113 -9.96 -9.15 74.31
CA PHE A 113 -8.92 -9.14 75.34
C PHE A 113 -7.71 -8.30 74.87
N THR A 114 -6.48 -8.78 75.05
CA THR A 114 -5.24 -8.06 74.69
C THR A 114 -4.66 -8.45 73.33
N SER A 115 -5.17 -9.50 72.69
CA SER A 115 -4.67 -9.99 71.39
C SER A 115 -5.43 -9.39 70.21
N TYR A 116 -4.72 -9.25 69.09
CA TYR A 116 -5.29 -8.79 67.83
C TYR A 116 -5.01 -9.83 66.75
N GLN A 117 -6.06 -10.24 66.05
CA GLN A 117 -5.93 -11.03 64.83
C GLN A 117 -5.57 -10.10 63.67
N GLU A 118 -4.46 -10.37 63.00
CA GLU A 118 -4.04 -9.66 61.78
C GLU A 118 -4.69 -10.31 60.55
N ASN A 119 -5.35 -9.49 59.73
CA ASN A 119 -5.88 -9.87 58.43
C ASN A 119 -5.25 -8.95 57.38
N SER A 120 -4.54 -9.55 56.41
CA SER A 120 -3.79 -8.80 55.38
C SER A 120 -4.54 -8.77 54.05
N PHE A 121 -4.65 -7.59 53.47
CA PHE A 121 -5.30 -7.28 52.21
C PHE A 121 -4.45 -6.29 51.39
N GLY A 122 -4.81 -6.07 50.14
CA GLY A 122 -4.13 -5.12 49.25
C GLY A 122 -3.71 -5.74 47.93
N THR A 123 -3.29 -4.90 46.99
CA THR A 123 -2.92 -5.31 45.63
C THR A 123 -1.61 -6.08 45.53
N ARG A 124 -0.81 -6.15 46.61
CA ARG A 124 0.43 -6.95 46.69
C ARG A 124 0.20 -8.43 47.03
N TYR A 125 -0.97 -8.77 47.57
CA TYR A 125 -1.33 -10.13 47.97
C TYR A 125 -2.14 -10.79 46.87
N ASP A 126 -2.06 -12.11 46.74
CA ASP A 126 -2.82 -12.86 45.72
C ASP A 126 -4.32 -12.60 45.85
N PHE A 127 -4.99 -12.46 44.70
CA PHE A 127 -6.42 -12.18 44.67
C PHE A 127 -7.23 -13.32 45.30
N ALA A 128 -6.76 -14.56 45.17
CA ALA A 128 -7.39 -15.76 45.73
C ALA A 128 -7.48 -15.75 47.28
N ASN A 129 -6.69 -14.90 47.96
CA ASN A 129 -6.76 -14.75 49.42
C ASN A 129 -7.97 -13.92 49.88
N ARG A 130 -8.75 -13.36 48.95
CA ARG A 130 -9.95 -12.59 49.30
C ARG A 130 -11.09 -13.52 49.72
N VAL A 131 -11.77 -13.16 50.80
CA VAL A 131 -12.92 -13.91 51.34
C VAL A 131 -14.03 -14.07 50.30
N TYR A 132 -14.31 -13.00 49.56
CA TYR A 132 -15.20 -13.00 48.40
C TYR A 132 -14.40 -12.59 47.17
N GLU A 133 -14.68 -13.21 46.02
CA GLU A 133 -14.14 -12.84 44.72
C GLU A 133 -14.75 -11.51 44.23
N HIS A 134 -14.45 -10.45 44.96
CA HIS A 134 -14.96 -9.11 44.76
C HIS A 134 -13.80 -8.12 44.67
N LYS A 135 -13.94 -7.08 43.86
CA LYS A 135 -12.89 -6.06 43.63
C LYS A 135 -12.49 -5.26 44.86
N ASN A 136 -13.38 -5.10 45.84
CA ASN A 136 -13.09 -4.42 47.11
C ASN A 136 -12.64 -5.41 48.19
N PHE A 137 -11.90 -4.92 49.19
CA PHE A 137 -11.48 -5.77 50.32
C PHE A 137 -12.62 -5.88 51.33
N THR A 138 -12.84 -7.08 51.85
CA THR A 138 -13.99 -7.39 52.71
C THR A 138 -13.56 -8.25 53.88
N TYR A 139 -14.20 -8.04 55.03
CA TYR A 139 -14.02 -8.83 56.24
C TYR A 139 -15.38 -9.13 56.86
N ASP A 140 -15.64 -10.40 57.15
CA ASP A 140 -16.87 -10.82 57.82
C ASP A 140 -16.83 -10.41 59.30
N LEU A 141 -17.77 -9.57 59.72
CA LEU A 141 -17.86 -9.15 61.11
C LEU A 141 -18.52 -10.25 61.94
N ASN A 142 -17.80 -10.74 62.95
CA ASN A 142 -18.39 -11.62 63.95
C ASN A 142 -19.30 -10.78 64.87
N ASN A 143 -20.61 -10.97 64.73
CA ASN A 143 -21.62 -10.18 65.42
C ASN A 143 -22.27 -10.94 66.60
N ASN A 144 -21.60 -11.96 67.13
CA ASN A 144 -22.14 -12.84 68.17
C ASN A 144 -22.06 -12.26 69.60
N SER A 145 -21.89 -10.94 69.76
CA SER A 145 -21.81 -10.31 71.07
C SER A 145 -22.28 -8.87 71.03
N ASN A 146 -22.68 -8.32 72.17
CA ASN A 146 -22.98 -6.88 72.32
C ASN A 146 -21.73 -6.05 72.72
N LYS A 147 -20.53 -6.54 72.44
CA LYS A 147 -19.29 -5.88 72.85
C LYS A 147 -18.96 -4.69 71.95
N LEU A 148 -18.37 -3.67 72.56
CA LEU A 148 -17.72 -2.57 71.85
C LEU A 148 -16.29 -2.97 71.49
N LEU A 149 -16.05 -3.28 70.22
CA LEU A 149 -14.73 -3.70 69.75
C LEU A 149 -14.00 -2.54 69.06
N THR A 150 -12.69 -2.47 69.27
CA THR A 150 -11.79 -1.50 68.61
C THR A 150 -11.06 -2.18 67.47
N TYR A 151 -11.06 -1.53 66.32
CA TYR A 151 -10.42 -1.98 65.10
C TYR A 151 -9.28 -1.02 64.76
N TYR A 152 -8.15 -1.59 64.37
CA TYR A 152 -7.02 -0.81 63.83
C TYR A 152 -6.77 -1.22 62.38
N VAL A 153 -6.58 -0.24 61.51
CA VAL A 153 -6.28 -0.47 60.10
C VAL A 153 -5.00 0.26 59.75
N ARG A 154 -3.99 -0.48 59.28
CA ARG A 154 -2.76 0.09 58.74
C ARG A 154 -2.83 0.10 57.22
N ILE A 155 -2.70 1.27 56.62
CA ILE A 155 -2.65 1.45 55.16
C ILE A 155 -1.30 2.01 54.77
N LYS A 156 -0.59 1.31 53.88
CA LYS A 156 0.64 1.80 53.23
C LYS A 156 0.47 1.69 51.72
N CYS A 157 0.63 2.82 51.04
CA CYS A 157 0.50 2.90 49.59
C CYS A 157 1.38 4.04 49.07
N ASP A 158 2.00 3.83 47.91
CA ASP A 158 2.83 4.85 47.25
C ASP A 158 1.97 6.00 46.66
N ASN A 159 0.65 5.83 46.66
CA ASN A 159 -0.32 6.79 46.15
C ASN A 159 -1.20 7.39 47.24
N PRO A 160 -1.68 8.64 47.05
CA PRO A 160 -2.70 9.21 47.92
C PRO A 160 -4.02 8.43 47.78
N VAL A 161 -4.37 7.67 48.82
CA VAL A 161 -5.58 6.85 48.91
C VAL A 161 -6.54 7.47 49.91
N SER A 162 -7.84 7.44 49.60
CA SER A 162 -8.90 7.77 50.55
C SER A 162 -9.29 6.52 51.36
N ALA A 163 -9.16 6.58 52.68
CA ALA A 163 -9.51 5.48 53.56
C ALA A 163 -11.03 5.45 53.83
N ILE A 164 -11.75 4.72 52.98
CA ILE A 164 -13.22 4.61 53.01
C ILE A 164 -13.60 3.25 53.59
N PHE A 165 -14.19 3.26 54.78
CA PHE A 165 -14.62 2.06 55.50
C PHE A 165 -16.14 2.05 55.61
N VAL A 166 -16.77 0.93 55.26
CA VAL A 166 -18.23 0.82 55.28
C VAL A 166 -18.65 -0.49 55.93
N VAL A 167 -19.57 -0.41 56.90
CA VAL A 167 -20.25 -1.59 57.43
C VAL A 167 -21.52 -1.81 56.64
N ARG A 168 -21.74 -3.02 56.14
CA ARG A 168 -22.89 -3.36 55.29
C ARG A 168 -23.52 -4.68 55.69
N ASP A 169 -24.83 -4.77 55.53
CA ASP A 169 -25.55 -6.03 55.45
C ASP A 169 -25.14 -6.78 54.18
N PHE A 170 -24.95 -8.09 54.29
CA PHE A 170 -24.49 -8.94 53.20
C PHE A 170 -25.45 -8.96 52.00
N ARG A 171 -26.78 -8.95 52.22
CA ARG A 171 -27.75 -8.97 51.12
C ARG A 171 -27.70 -7.65 50.33
N TRP A 172 -27.58 -6.53 51.05
CA TRP A 172 -27.39 -5.23 50.41
C TRP A 172 -26.08 -5.18 49.61
N PHE A 173 -24.98 -5.66 50.20
CA PHE A 173 -23.68 -5.74 49.51
C PHE A 173 -23.77 -6.56 48.22
N LEU A 174 -24.40 -7.74 48.27
CA LEU A 174 -24.58 -8.60 47.10
C LEU A 174 -25.41 -7.93 46.01
N GLY A 175 -26.53 -7.28 46.36
CA GLY A 175 -27.36 -6.55 45.40
C GLY A 175 -26.63 -5.37 44.75
N TYR A 176 -25.87 -4.61 45.53
CA TYR A 176 -25.01 -3.54 45.03
C TYR A 176 -23.93 -4.08 44.09
N ALA A 177 -23.21 -5.12 44.50
CA ALA A 177 -22.16 -5.73 43.68
C ALA A 177 -22.73 -6.23 42.35
N ILE A 178 -23.82 -7.00 42.35
CA ILE A 178 -24.45 -7.48 41.09
C ILE A 178 -24.82 -6.30 40.18
N SER A 179 -25.40 -5.24 40.74
CA SER A 179 -25.78 -4.04 39.97
C SER A 179 -24.56 -3.33 39.38
N GLU A 180 -23.47 -3.22 40.14
CA GLU A 180 -22.23 -2.58 39.69
C GLU A 180 -21.53 -3.40 38.60
N TYR A 181 -21.42 -4.72 38.77
CA TYR A 181 -20.86 -5.61 37.74
C TYR A 181 -21.73 -5.66 36.47
N PHE A 182 -23.05 -5.53 36.60
CA PHE A 182 -23.93 -5.37 35.43
C PHE A 182 -23.61 -4.08 34.64
N ILE A 183 -23.40 -2.96 35.34
CA ILE A 183 -22.99 -1.69 34.70
C ILE A 183 -21.61 -1.83 34.02
N PHE A 184 -20.65 -2.49 34.68
CA PHE A 184 -19.36 -2.81 34.07
C PHE A 184 -19.50 -3.69 32.84
N GLY A 185 -20.33 -4.73 32.89
CA GLY A 185 -20.63 -5.59 31.75
C GLY A 185 -21.18 -4.81 30.55
N LEU A 186 -22.10 -3.87 30.80
CA LEU A 186 -22.63 -2.99 29.75
C LEU A 186 -21.53 -2.09 29.17
N PHE A 187 -20.71 -1.47 30.02
CA PHE A 187 -19.61 -0.60 29.60
C PHE A 187 -18.57 -1.34 28.75
N TYR A 188 -18.03 -2.47 29.24
CA TYR A 188 -17.05 -3.26 28.49
C TYR A 188 -17.67 -3.93 27.25
N GLY A 189 -18.95 -4.29 27.30
CA GLY A 189 -19.70 -4.77 26.15
C GLY A 189 -19.79 -3.73 25.02
N MET A 190 -20.00 -2.45 25.37
CA MET A 190 -19.97 -1.36 24.38
C MET A 190 -18.60 -1.20 23.75
N ILE A 191 -17.51 -1.22 24.55
CA ILE A 191 -16.14 -1.17 24.02
C ILE A 191 -15.90 -2.34 23.06
N PHE A 192 -16.33 -3.56 23.43
CA PHE A 192 -16.20 -4.73 22.59
C PHE A 192 -16.94 -4.58 21.25
N VAL A 193 -18.18 -4.08 21.26
CA VAL A 193 -18.96 -3.79 20.04
C VAL A 193 -18.25 -2.77 19.15
N PHE A 194 -17.70 -1.69 19.73
CA PHE A 194 -16.92 -0.72 18.94
C PHE A 194 -15.64 -1.30 18.37
N CYS A 195 -14.93 -2.14 19.12
CA CYS A 195 -13.77 -2.87 18.62
C CYS A 195 -14.15 -3.79 17.46
N LEU A 196 -15.22 -4.58 17.60
CA LEU A 196 -15.71 -5.48 16.55
C LEU A 196 -16.14 -4.70 15.30
N TYR A 197 -16.91 -3.63 15.45
CA TYR A 197 -17.29 -2.74 14.36
C TYR A 197 -16.05 -2.22 13.62
N ASN A 198 -15.05 -1.71 14.34
CA ASN A 198 -13.84 -1.18 13.71
C ASN A 198 -12.98 -2.27 13.07
N LEU A 199 -12.94 -3.49 13.62
CA LEU A 199 -12.29 -4.65 13.00
C LEU A 199 -12.99 -5.06 11.69
N LEU A 200 -14.33 -5.10 11.66
CA LEU A 200 -15.08 -5.35 10.43
C LEU A 200 -14.79 -4.27 9.38
N MET A 201 -14.73 -3.01 9.80
CA MET A 201 -14.35 -1.90 8.93
C MET A 201 -12.90 -2.01 8.43
N TYR A 202 -11.99 -2.52 9.25
CA TYR A 202 -10.63 -2.84 8.83
C TYR A 202 -10.62 -3.91 7.74
N PHE A 203 -11.34 -5.02 7.89
CA PHE A 203 -11.38 -6.05 6.86
C PHE A 203 -12.06 -5.57 5.56
N ALA A 204 -13.10 -4.75 5.68
CA ALA A 204 -13.83 -4.22 4.54
C ALA A 204 -13.06 -3.15 3.74
N ILE A 205 -12.30 -2.27 4.43
CA ILE A 205 -11.67 -1.09 3.81
C ILE A 205 -10.13 -1.20 3.75
N LYS A 206 -9.54 -2.07 4.58
CA LYS A 206 -8.08 -2.28 4.74
C LYS A 206 -7.31 -1.02 5.18
N GLY A 207 -7.98 -0.09 5.86
CA GLY A 207 -7.35 1.13 6.41
C GLY A 207 -6.70 0.90 7.77
N LYS A 208 -5.40 1.19 7.94
CA LYS A 208 -4.69 0.96 9.22
C LYS A 208 -5.25 1.77 10.40
N GLN A 209 -5.92 2.90 10.14
CA GLN A 209 -6.55 3.72 11.18
C GLN A 209 -7.57 2.93 12.01
N TYR A 210 -8.27 1.96 11.41
CA TYR A 210 -9.26 1.14 12.12
C TYR A 210 -8.60 0.26 13.18
N LEU A 211 -7.45 -0.36 12.85
CA LEU A 211 -6.69 -1.18 13.79
C LEU A 211 -6.12 -0.33 14.93
N TYR A 212 -5.61 0.87 14.63
CA TYR A 212 -5.14 1.79 15.68
C TYR A 212 -6.27 2.19 16.62
N TYR A 213 -7.47 2.41 16.10
CA TYR A 213 -8.61 2.74 16.94
C TYR A 213 -9.07 1.57 17.83
N VAL A 214 -9.01 0.33 17.32
CA VAL A 214 -9.25 -0.87 18.13
C VAL A 214 -8.25 -0.97 19.28
N LEU A 215 -6.95 -0.78 19.00
CA LEU A 215 -5.91 -0.83 20.03
C LEU A 215 -6.03 0.31 21.04
N TYR A 216 -6.45 1.51 20.60
CA TYR A 216 -6.82 2.60 21.49
C TYR A 216 -7.96 2.21 22.43
N ASN A 217 -9.08 1.69 21.90
CA ASN A 217 -10.24 1.29 22.68
C ASN A 217 -9.93 0.16 23.67
N LEU A 218 -9.11 -0.82 23.27
CA LEU A 218 -8.64 -1.87 24.15
C LEU A 218 -7.73 -1.31 25.26
N GLY A 219 -6.88 -0.34 24.95
CA GLY A 219 -6.07 0.37 25.95
C GLY A 219 -6.92 1.12 26.98
N ILE A 220 -7.98 1.82 26.52
CA ILE A 220 -8.95 2.48 27.42
C ILE A 220 -9.71 1.47 28.26
N GLY A 221 -10.20 0.39 27.65
CA GLY A 221 -10.89 -0.68 28.37
C GLY A 221 -10.01 -1.29 29.45
N LEU A 222 -8.75 -1.61 29.13
CA LEU A 222 -7.80 -2.14 30.10
C LEU A 222 -7.49 -1.14 31.22
N TYR A 223 -7.37 0.16 30.91
CA TYR A 223 -7.16 1.20 31.91
C TYR A 223 -8.31 1.27 32.91
N GLU A 224 -9.55 1.29 32.43
CA GLU A 224 -10.74 1.31 33.29
C GLU A 224 -10.82 0.01 34.11
N MET A 225 -10.52 -1.14 33.50
CA MET A 225 -10.44 -2.41 34.24
C MET A 225 -9.39 -2.37 35.34
N CYS A 226 -8.26 -1.69 35.16
CA CYS A 226 -7.26 -1.52 36.21
C CYS A 226 -7.75 -0.54 37.29
N ASN A 227 -8.39 0.56 36.89
CA ASN A 227 -8.90 1.60 37.77
C ASN A 227 -10.01 1.14 38.70
N ASP A 228 -10.85 0.24 38.21
CA ASP A 228 -11.89 -0.44 38.99
C ASP A 228 -11.44 -1.83 39.46
N GLY A 229 -10.24 -2.28 39.01
CA GLY A 229 -9.43 -3.49 39.35
C GLY A 229 -10.16 -4.81 39.29
N ILE A 230 -11.23 -4.78 38.50
CA ILE A 230 -11.71 -5.87 37.67
C ILE A 230 -10.56 -6.54 36.91
N ALA A 231 -9.54 -5.81 36.46
CA ALA A 231 -8.37 -6.39 35.81
C ALA A 231 -7.62 -7.36 36.73
N PHE A 232 -7.43 -7.01 37.99
CA PHE A 232 -6.76 -7.91 38.93
C PHE A 232 -7.62 -9.16 39.19
N GLN A 233 -8.94 -8.99 39.28
CA GLN A 233 -9.86 -10.10 39.48
C GLN A 233 -9.86 -11.10 38.31
N TYR A 234 -9.94 -10.62 37.06
CA TYR A 234 -10.21 -11.49 35.90
C TYR A 234 -9.01 -11.74 34.99
N LEU A 235 -8.06 -10.81 34.88
CA LEU A 235 -6.97 -10.91 33.91
C LEU A 235 -5.69 -11.51 34.51
N TRP A 236 -5.38 -11.18 35.77
CA TRP A 236 -4.15 -11.63 36.43
C TRP A 236 -4.28 -11.88 37.95
N PRO A 237 -5.28 -12.66 38.42
CA PRO A 237 -5.52 -12.87 39.86
C PRO A 237 -4.34 -13.46 40.64
N SER A 238 -3.50 -14.25 39.97
CA SER A 238 -2.32 -14.92 40.55
C SER A 238 -1.01 -14.15 40.36
N PHE A 239 -1.02 -12.96 39.75
CA PHE A 239 0.19 -12.17 39.49
C PHE A 239 0.05 -10.74 40.02
N PRO A 240 0.11 -10.52 41.34
CA PRO A 240 -0.08 -9.21 41.98
C PRO A 240 0.86 -8.11 41.45
N ALA A 241 2.08 -8.47 41.03
CA ALA A 241 3.07 -7.54 40.50
C ALA A 241 2.57 -6.76 39.27
N LEU A 242 1.64 -7.31 38.49
CA LEU A 242 1.07 -6.63 37.31
C LEU A 242 0.19 -5.44 37.69
N ASN A 243 -0.33 -5.36 38.93
CA ASN A 243 -1.13 -4.22 39.39
C ASN A 243 -0.34 -2.91 39.36
N THR A 244 0.97 -2.96 39.61
CA THR A 244 1.85 -1.79 39.56
C THR A 244 2.00 -1.25 38.13
N TYR A 245 2.01 -2.12 37.13
CA TYR A 245 2.25 -1.76 35.73
C TYR A 245 0.97 -1.56 34.91
N GLY A 246 -0.13 -2.22 35.27
CA GLY A 246 -1.37 -2.31 34.49
C GLY A 246 -1.87 -0.95 34.01
N PHE A 247 -2.04 -0.01 34.95
CA PHE A 247 -2.44 1.38 34.67
C PHE A 247 -1.52 2.10 33.68
N GLY A 248 -0.22 1.95 33.90
CA GLY A 248 0.82 2.63 33.14
C GLY A 248 0.88 2.17 31.70
N VAL A 249 0.86 0.84 31.52
CA VAL A 249 0.87 0.18 30.21
C VAL A 249 -0.41 0.47 29.45
N SER A 250 -1.57 0.39 30.10
CA SER A 250 -2.85 0.66 29.45
C SER A 250 -2.97 2.10 28.94
N LEU A 251 -2.55 3.08 29.75
CA LEU A 251 -2.51 4.49 29.34
C LEU A 251 -1.50 4.76 28.23
N PHE A 252 -0.34 4.10 28.28
CA PHE A 252 0.65 4.22 27.22
C PHE A 252 0.11 3.70 25.87
N ILE A 253 -0.50 2.51 25.87
CA ILE A 253 -1.13 1.91 24.70
C ILE A 253 -2.21 2.84 24.14
N SER A 254 -3.15 3.29 24.99
CA SER A 254 -4.22 4.19 24.52
C SER A 254 -3.66 5.48 23.95
N SER A 255 -2.72 6.13 24.63
CA SER A 255 -2.10 7.39 24.20
C SER A 255 -1.41 7.28 22.83
N ILE A 256 -0.58 6.25 22.65
CA ILE A 256 0.15 6.02 21.38
C ILE A 256 -0.81 5.70 20.24
N PHE A 257 -1.74 4.77 20.45
CA PHE A 257 -2.65 4.37 19.38
C PHE A 257 -3.70 5.43 19.06
N GLY A 258 -4.13 6.25 20.03
CA GLY A 258 -4.98 7.42 19.79
C GLY A 258 -4.28 8.49 18.93
N MET A 259 -2.98 8.72 19.17
CA MET A 259 -2.16 9.62 18.34
C MET A 259 -1.92 9.05 16.93
N LEU A 260 -1.58 7.76 16.80
CA LEU A 260 -1.41 7.09 15.51
C LEU A 260 -2.70 7.06 14.69
N PHE A 261 -3.84 6.81 15.35
CA PHE A 261 -5.16 6.92 14.77
C PHE A 261 -5.38 8.32 14.21
N THR A 262 -5.15 9.35 15.01
CA THR A 262 -5.30 10.76 14.62
C THR A 262 -4.45 11.13 13.41
N ILE A 263 -3.17 10.73 13.37
CA ILE A 263 -2.27 10.98 12.22
C ILE A 263 -2.86 10.42 10.92
N ARG A 264 -3.34 9.17 10.96
CA ARG A 264 -3.83 8.48 9.76
C ARG A 264 -5.23 8.94 9.37
N PHE A 265 -6.14 9.09 10.33
CA PHE A 265 -7.52 9.48 10.09
C PHE A 265 -7.63 10.91 9.52
N LEU A 266 -6.86 11.85 10.07
CA LEU A 266 -6.85 13.24 9.59
C LEU A 266 -5.93 13.47 8.39
N TYR A 267 -5.22 12.45 7.91
CA TYR A 267 -4.18 12.60 6.88
C TYR A 267 -3.18 13.71 7.23
N LEU A 268 -2.72 13.72 8.48
CA LEU A 268 -2.07 14.86 9.10
C LEU A 268 -0.78 15.27 8.37
N LYS A 269 -0.01 14.31 7.84
CA LYS A 269 1.19 14.56 7.03
C LYS A 269 0.90 15.45 5.81
N ALA A 270 -0.26 15.27 5.17
CA ALA A 270 -0.64 16.00 3.95
C ALA A 270 -1.41 17.28 4.26
N LYS A 271 -2.28 17.26 5.28
CA LYS A 271 -3.14 18.41 5.62
C LYS A 271 -2.48 19.41 6.55
N SER A 272 -1.74 18.96 7.56
CA SER A 272 -1.15 19.85 8.58
C SER A 272 0.22 19.31 9.03
N PRO A 273 1.29 19.58 8.25
CA PRO A 273 2.61 18.99 8.49
C PRO A 273 3.26 19.45 9.80
N LEU A 274 2.94 20.65 10.29
CA LEU A 274 3.38 21.13 11.61
C LEU A 274 2.82 20.22 12.72
N PHE A 275 1.50 20.02 12.75
CA PHE A 275 0.87 19.15 13.75
C PHE A 275 1.31 17.69 13.59
N HIS A 276 1.64 17.24 12.37
CA HIS A 276 2.23 15.91 12.18
C HIS A 276 3.56 15.76 12.94
N LYS A 277 4.45 16.75 12.87
CA LYS A 277 5.72 16.76 13.63
C LYS A 277 5.48 16.85 15.14
N ILE A 278 4.54 17.69 15.59
CA ILE A 278 4.19 17.82 17.01
C ILE A 278 3.71 16.47 17.56
N VAL A 279 2.76 15.80 16.90
CA VAL A 279 2.26 14.49 17.35
C VAL A 279 3.39 13.45 17.39
N LEU A 280 4.28 13.42 16.39
CA LEU A 280 5.42 12.50 16.41
C LEU A 280 6.40 12.79 17.56
N CYS A 281 6.64 14.07 17.86
CA CYS A 281 7.44 14.48 19.02
C CYS A 281 6.76 14.02 20.33
N THR A 282 5.45 14.20 20.46
CA THR A 282 4.68 13.73 21.62
C THR A 282 4.73 12.21 21.77
N ILE A 283 4.61 11.44 20.67
CA ILE A 283 4.80 9.97 20.69
C ILE A 283 6.19 9.62 21.20
N PHE A 284 7.24 10.29 20.69
CA PHE A 284 8.62 10.05 21.13
C PHE A 284 8.78 10.34 22.63
N LEU A 285 8.37 11.53 23.10
CA LEU A 285 8.44 11.92 24.51
C LEU A 285 7.63 10.98 25.40
N ARG A 286 6.43 10.56 24.96
CA ARG A 286 5.58 9.63 25.72
C ARG A 286 6.23 8.25 25.82
N THR A 287 6.93 7.80 24.78
CA THR A 287 7.68 6.54 24.77
C THR A 287 8.89 6.60 25.69
N VAL A 288 9.66 7.70 25.65
CA VAL A 288 10.78 7.92 26.58
C VAL A 288 10.29 7.93 28.03
N PHE A 289 9.19 8.64 28.31
CA PHE A 289 8.58 8.65 29.65
C PHE A 289 8.11 7.27 30.08
N PHE A 290 7.52 6.47 29.18
CA PHE A 290 7.13 5.09 29.47
C PHE A 290 8.34 4.22 29.83
N LEU A 291 9.44 4.32 29.08
CA LEU A 291 10.68 3.59 29.40
C LEU A 291 11.25 4.02 30.76
N ALA A 292 11.19 5.31 31.11
CA ALA A 292 11.58 5.79 32.43
C ALA A 292 10.68 5.21 33.55
N CYS A 293 9.38 5.05 33.29
CA CYS A 293 8.45 4.42 34.24
C CYS A 293 8.74 2.93 34.47
N LEU A 294 9.30 2.22 33.48
CA LEU A 294 9.70 0.81 33.68
C LEU A 294 10.88 0.69 34.67
N ILE A 295 11.76 1.69 34.71
CA ILE A 295 12.88 1.76 35.67
C ILE A 295 12.38 2.21 37.05
N SER A 296 11.49 3.21 37.09
CA SER A 296 10.89 3.73 38.31
C SER A 296 9.36 3.69 38.23
N PRO A 297 8.71 2.60 38.71
CA PRO A 297 7.27 2.41 38.57
C PRO A 297 6.41 3.47 39.27
N THR A 298 6.96 4.20 40.25
CA THR A 298 6.28 5.31 40.91
C THR A 298 5.90 6.43 39.95
N LEU A 299 6.59 6.56 38.81
CA LEU A 299 6.27 7.55 37.78
C LEU A 299 4.92 7.30 37.10
N PHE A 300 4.39 6.07 37.13
CA PHE A 300 3.05 5.78 36.60
C PHE A 300 1.93 6.51 37.37
N ASN A 301 2.22 7.02 38.56
CA ASN A 301 1.27 7.73 39.40
C ASN A 301 0.96 9.15 38.86
N PHE A 302 1.80 9.70 37.98
CA PHE A 302 1.59 11.02 37.36
C PHE A 302 0.57 10.96 36.19
N LYS A 303 -0.65 10.51 36.48
CA LYS A 303 -1.75 10.35 35.51
C LYS A 303 -2.10 11.66 34.75
N ILE A 304 -1.82 12.82 35.36
CA ILE A 304 -2.09 14.14 34.75
C ILE A 304 -1.33 14.37 33.44
N ILE A 305 -0.23 13.64 33.21
CA ILE A 305 0.57 13.73 31.98
C ILE A 305 -0.25 13.38 30.73
N GLU A 306 -1.32 12.58 30.86
CA GLU A 306 -2.21 12.23 29.74
C GLU A 306 -2.97 13.41 29.14
N ILE A 307 -3.02 14.55 29.84
CA ILE A 307 -3.62 15.77 29.27
C ILE A 307 -2.83 16.28 28.05
N ILE A 308 -1.52 16.02 27.98
CA ILE A 308 -0.65 16.54 26.91
C ILE A 308 -1.01 15.88 25.56
N PRO A 309 -0.97 14.53 25.41
CA PRO A 309 -1.46 13.86 24.20
C PRO A 309 -2.87 14.27 23.80
N LEU A 310 -3.78 14.39 24.78
CA LEU A 310 -5.17 14.74 24.54
C LEU A 310 -5.31 16.15 23.95
N ILE A 311 -4.61 17.15 24.51
CA ILE A 311 -4.57 18.52 23.97
C ILE A 311 -3.96 18.55 22.57
N VAL A 312 -2.88 17.79 22.34
CA VAL A 312 -2.21 17.72 21.03
C VAL A 312 -3.15 17.15 19.97
N VAL A 313 -3.84 16.05 20.28
CA VAL A 313 -4.82 15.43 19.40
C VAL A 313 -6.00 16.37 19.13
N PHE A 314 -6.58 16.98 20.16
CA PHE A 314 -7.67 17.96 20.02
C PHE A 314 -7.26 19.15 19.14
N SER A 315 -6.07 19.73 19.39
CA SER A 315 -5.55 20.86 18.63
C SER A 315 -5.29 20.50 17.17
N SER A 316 -4.79 19.29 16.90
CA SER A 316 -4.58 18.78 15.54
C SER A 316 -5.91 18.57 14.78
N ALA A 317 -6.93 18.05 15.47
CA ALA A 317 -8.28 17.87 14.93
C ALA A 317 -8.92 19.23 14.61
N MET A 318 -8.79 20.20 15.52
CA MET A 318 -9.29 21.56 15.34
C MET A 318 -8.60 22.26 14.16
N SER A 319 -7.28 22.14 14.04
CA SER A 319 -6.52 22.69 12.90
C SER A 319 -7.05 22.15 11.57
N VAL A 320 -7.19 20.82 11.45
CA VAL A 320 -7.64 20.18 10.22
C VAL A 320 -9.13 20.48 9.91
N TYR A 321 -9.96 20.64 10.93
CA TYR A 321 -11.34 21.06 10.77
C TYR A 321 -11.44 22.47 10.18
N ARG A 322 -10.65 23.43 10.69
CA ARG A 322 -10.58 24.81 10.16
C ARG A 322 -10.08 24.87 8.71
N MET A 323 -9.34 23.87 8.26
CA MET A 323 -8.92 23.71 6.86
C MET A 323 -10.00 23.09 5.95
N GLY A 324 -11.24 22.96 6.43
CA GLY A 324 -12.40 22.52 5.64
C GLY A 324 -12.60 21.00 5.56
N PHE A 325 -11.84 20.18 6.30
CA PHE A 325 -12.10 18.75 6.37
C PHE A 325 -13.26 18.44 7.32
N LYS A 326 -14.49 18.53 6.78
CA LYS A 326 -15.74 18.33 7.54
C LYS A 326 -15.79 17.06 8.42
N PRO A 327 -15.24 15.89 8.01
CA PRO A 327 -15.24 14.71 8.88
C PRO A 327 -14.50 14.88 10.22
N ALA A 328 -13.60 15.87 10.34
CA ALA A 328 -12.91 16.17 11.59
C ALA A 328 -13.83 16.74 12.70
N LEU A 329 -15.01 17.26 12.37
CA LEU A 329 -15.94 17.85 13.35
C LEU A 329 -16.24 16.89 14.51
N PHE A 330 -16.62 15.65 14.18
CA PHE A 330 -16.96 14.64 15.17
C PHE A 330 -15.76 14.24 16.04
N LEU A 331 -14.56 14.28 15.47
CA LEU A 331 -13.32 14.03 16.20
C LEU A 331 -13.04 15.15 17.22
N VAL A 332 -13.22 16.42 16.80
CA VAL A 332 -13.10 17.59 17.68
C VAL A 332 -14.12 17.52 18.81
N SER A 333 -15.38 17.19 18.50
CA SER A 333 -16.43 17.02 19.51
C SER A 333 -16.10 15.90 20.50
N GLY A 334 -15.64 14.73 20.01
CA GLY A 334 -15.28 13.59 20.86
C GLY A 334 -14.14 13.91 21.83
N TYR A 335 -13.01 14.39 21.32
CA TYR A 335 -11.89 14.77 22.19
C TYR A 335 -12.17 16.00 23.06
N GLY A 336 -13.08 16.89 22.64
CA GLY A 336 -13.56 17.99 23.47
C GLY A 336 -14.33 17.50 24.70
N ILE A 337 -15.14 16.46 24.55
CA ILE A 337 -15.86 15.82 25.67
C ILE A 337 -14.89 15.07 26.59
N LEU A 338 -13.84 14.45 26.04
CA LEU A 338 -12.79 13.87 26.88
C LEU A 338 -12.05 14.94 27.69
N LEU A 339 -11.72 16.09 27.08
CA LEU A 339 -11.11 17.21 27.79
C LEU A 339 -11.99 17.74 28.92
N SER A 340 -13.31 17.83 28.73
CA SER A 340 -14.22 18.24 29.80
C SER A 340 -14.29 17.19 30.93
N GLY A 341 -14.27 15.89 30.59
CA GLY A 341 -14.15 14.80 31.56
C GLY A 341 -12.87 14.91 32.41
N PHE A 342 -11.73 15.19 31.77
CA PHE A 342 -10.47 15.46 32.48
C PHE A 342 -10.54 16.72 33.35
N ALA A 343 -11.20 17.79 32.89
CA ALA A 343 -11.41 18.99 33.69
C ALA A 343 -12.20 18.70 34.98
N VAL A 344 -13.23 17.85 34.91
CA VAL A 344 -13.96 17.39 36.12
C VAL A 344 -13.02 16.67 37.10
N LYS A 345 -12.11 15.81 36.61
CA LYS A 345 -11.12 15.14 37.47
C LYS A 345 -10.15 16.11 38.14
N ILE A 346 -9.74 17.17 37.43
CA ILE A 346 -8.91 18.24 38.00
C ILE A 346 -9.68 19.00 39.08
N LEU A 347 -10.95 19.34 38.85
CA LEU A 347 -11.80 20.01 39.84
C LEU A 347 -12.01 19.17 41.11
N LEU A 348 -12.13 17.84 40.96
CA LEU A 348 -12.14 16.91 42.09
C LEU A 348 -10.80 16.90 42.83
N LEU A 349 -9.67 16.92 42.10
CA LEU A 349 -8.34 16.96 42.71
C LEU A 349 -8.14 18.26 43.51
N LEU A 350 -8.62 19.40 43.00
CA LEU A 350 -8.61 20.70 43.66
C LEU A 350 -9.65 20.84 44.78
N LYS A 351 -10.46 19.80 45.03
CA LYS A 351 -11.54 19.78 46.04
C LYS A 351 -12.64 20.82 45.83
N TRP A 352 -12.84 21.32 44.60
CA TRP A 352 -13.90 22.29 44.27
C TRP A 352 -15.28 21.65 44.13
N ILE A 353 -15.31 20.37 43.77
CA ILE A 353 -16.54 19.58 43.62
C ILE A 353 -16.47 18.42 44.63
N PRO A 354 -17.59 18.06 45.30
CA PRO A 354 -17.61 16.91 46.18
C PRO A 354 -17.39 15.61 45.41
N TYR A 355 -16.71 14.65 46.06
CA TYR A 355 -16.60 13.31 45.53
C TYR A 355 -17.98 12.62 45.55
N GLY A 356 -18.36 12.00 44.43
CA GLY A 356 -19.63 11.29 44.27
C GLY A 356 -19.60 10.36 43.06
N THR A 357 -20.59 9.47 42.96
CA THR A 357 -20.65 8.40 41.94
C THR A 357 -20.59 8.94 40.51
N LEU A 358 -21.32 10.02 40.21
CA LEU A 358 -21.31 10.65 38.89
C LEU A 358 -19.93 11.22 38.55
N ALA A 359 -19.28 11.87 39.52
CA ALA A 359 -17.95 12.45 39.34
C ALA A 359 -16.85 11.36 39.26
N TYR A 360 -17.09 10.19 39.87
CA TYR A 360 -16.23 9.01 39.75
C TYR A 360 -16.31 8.40 38.34
N TYR A 361 -17.51 8.15 37.81
CA TYR A 361 -17.71 7.54 36.48
C TYR A 361 -17.75 8.54 35.31
N SER A 362 -17.55 9.84 35.57
CA SER A 362 -17.65 10.89 34.55
C SER A 362 -16.75 10.66 33.34
N LEU A 363 -15.51 10.24 33.57
CA LEU A 363 -14.53 10.02 32.49
C LEU A 363 -14.91 8.80 31.63
N SER A 364 -15.41 7.73 32.24
CA SER A 364 -15.88 6.53 31.54
C SER A 364 -17.08 6.84 30.64
N ILE A 365 -18.01 7.68 31.12
CA ILE A 365 -19.13 8.19 30.30
C ILE A 365 -18.61 9.01 29.12
N CYS A 366 -17.61 9.87 29.33
CA CYS A 366 -16.99 10.65 28.26
C CYS A 366 -16.32 9.76 27.20
N PHE A 367 -15.67 8.65 27.59
CA PHE A 367 -15.10 7.68 26.64
C PHE A 367 -16.18 7.02 25.78
N VAL A 368 -17.31 6.60 26.37
CA VAL A 368 -18.41 6.02 25.60
C VAL A 368 -18.96 7.01 24.59
N ILE A 369 -19.20 8.26 24.99
CA ILE A 369 -19.70 9.30 24.10
C ILE A 369 -18.68 9.61 23.00
N GLU A 370 -17.40 9.67 23.33
CA GLU A 370 -16.33 9.84 22.35
C GLU A 370 -16.32 8.69 21.33
N MET A 371 -16.47 7.44 21.77
CA MET A 371 -16.51 6.28 20.87
C MET A 371 -17.66 6.32 19.88
N VAL A 372 -18.84 6.77 20.34
CA VAL A 372 -19.99 7.02 19.47
C VAL A 372 -19.65 8.09 18.44
N LEU A 373 -19.12 9.24 18.88
CA LEU A 373 -18.79 10.36 17.99
C LEU A 373 -17.70 10.00 16.97
N VAL A 374 -16.65 9.29 17.39
CA VAL A 374 -15.58 8.86 16.47
C VAL A 374 -16.07 7.80 15.50
N SER A 375 -16.98 6.91 15.90
CA SER A 375 -17.66 5.99 14.97
C SER A 375 -18.45 6.74 13.89
N PHE A 376 -19.13 7.84 14.25
CA PHE A 376 -19.74 8.75 13.27
C PHE A 376 -18.70 9.46 12.39
N ALA A 377 -17.58 9.92 12.96
CA ALA A 377 -16.48 10.54 12.23
C ALA A 377 -15.96 9.60 11.12
N ILE A 378 -15.76 8.35 11.48
CA ILE A 378 -15.34 7.27 10.61
C ILE A 378 -16.36 7.04 9.50
N GLY A 379 -17.65 6.88 9.83
CA GLY A 379 -18.71 6.68 8.85
C GLY A 379 -18.79 7.81 7.84
N ASN A 380 -18.70 9.07 8.30
CA ASN A 380 -18.73 10.24 7.43
C ASN A 380 -17.48 10.34 6.54
N SER A 381 -16.30 9.99 7.06
CA SER A 381 -15.05 9.94 6.28
C SER A 381 -15.18 8.95 5.12
N ILE A 382 -15.76 7.77 5.36
CA ILE A 382 -15.99 6.77 4.30
C ILE A 382 -16.97 7.29 3.26
N ARG A 383 -18.07 7.93 3.68
CA ARG A 383 -19.05 8.51 2.76
C ARG A 383 -18.41 9.58 1.88
N SER A 384 -17.53 10.41 2.46
CA SER A 384 -16.76 11.42 1.72
C SER A 384 -15.79 10.77 0.71
N LEU A 385 -15.05 9.73 1.13
CA LEU A 385 -14.14 9.00 0.26
C LEU A 385 -14.87 8.31 -0.90
N ARG A 386 -16.00 7.63 -0.63
CA ARG A 386 -16.86 7.03 -1.67
C ARG A 386 -17.38 8.08 -2.64
N LYS A 387 -17.82 9.24 -2.16
CA LYS A 387 -18.29 10.33 -3.02
C LYS A 387 -17.18 10.83 -3.96
N LYS A 388 -15.95 11.01 -3.46
CA LYS A 388 -14.79 11.39 -4.28
C LYS A 388 -14.43 10.31 -5.31
N LYS A 389 -14.43 9.03 -4.91
CA LYS A 389 -14.19 7.90 -5.82
C LYS A 389 -15.23 7.85 -6.94
N ASN A 390 -16.51 7.96 -6.60
CA ASN A 390 -17.60 7.94 -7.57
C ASN A 390 -17.52 9.13 -8.54
N PHE A 391 -17.15 10.32 -8.05
CA PHE A 391 -16.94 11.49 -8.90
C PHE A 391 -15.77 11.30 -9.89
N ALA A 392 -14.65 10.76 -9.41
CA ALA A 392 -13.51 10.44 -10.27
C ALA A 392 -13.87 9.37 -11.33
N GLN A 393 -14.59 8.33 -10.93
CA GLN A 393 -15.05 7.29 -11.84
C GLN A 393 -16.03 7.83 -12.89
N LYS A 394 -16.96 8.72 -12.49
CA LYS A 394 -17.87 9.38 -13.44
C LYS A 394 -17.10 10.22 -14.47
N ARG A 395 -16.09 10.98 -14.04
CA ARG A 395 -15.25 11.78 -14.94
C ARG A 395 -14.46 10.90 -15.92
N ILE A 396 -13.99 9.73 -15.50
CA ILE A 396 -13.35 8.76 -16.39
C ILE A 396 -14.34 8.23 -17.42
N ILE A 397 -15.57 7.89 -17.01
CA ILE A 397 -16.63 7.43 -17.93
C ILE A 397 -16.97 8.53 -18.95
N GLU A 398 -17.13 9.77 -18.52
CA GLU A 398 -17.37 10.92 -19.40
C GLU A 398 -16.23 11.09 -20.42
N GLN A 399 -14.97 10.97 -19.99
CA GLN A 399 -13.81 11.01 -20.90
C GLN A 399 -13.81 9.86 -21.92
N LEU A 400 -14.17 8.65 -21.50
CA LEU A 400 -14.30 7.51 -22.41
C LEU A 400 -15.42 7.71 -23.43
N GLN A 401 -16.55 8.28 -23.03
CA GLN A 401 -17.66 8.59 -23.94
C GLN A 401 -17.29 9.66 -24.98
N VAL A 402 -16.55 10.70 -24.58
CA VAL A 402 -16.06 11.72 -25.51
C VAL A 402 -15.06 11.10 -26.50
N ASN A 403 -14.16 10.24 -26.01
CA ASN A 403 -13.20 9.55 -26.87
C ASN A 403 -13.88 8.59 -27.85
N ASP A 404 -14.89 7.82 -27.40
CA ASP A 404 -15.69 6.94 -28.27
C ASP A 404 -16.40 7.73 -29.38
N LYS A 405 -17.06 8.84 -29.02
CA LYS A 405 -17.67 9.75 -30.01
C LYS A 405 -16.64 10.30 -31.00
N LEU A 406 -15.47 10.73 -30.51
CA LEU A 406 -14.41 11.24 -31.37
C LEU A 406 -13.90 10.16 -32.34
N ASN A 407 -13.69 8.93 -31.86
CA ASN A 407 -13.30 7.80 -32.71
C ASN A 407 -14.37 7.45 -33.73
N GLN A 408 -15.65 7.50 -33.37
CA GLN A 408 -16.75 7.29 -34.32
C GLN A 408 -16.79 8.38 -35.39
N THR A 409 -16.67 9.66 -35.00
CA THR A 409 -16.60 10.77 -35.96
C THR A 409 -15.40 10.61 -36.89
N LEU A 410 -14.21 10.32 -36.33
CA LEU A 410 -13.00 10.11 -37.11
C LEU A 410 -13.12 8.91 -38.05
N ASN A 411 -13.70 7.80 -37.60
CA ASN A 411 -13.94 6.63 -38.43
C ASN A 411 -14.93 6.94 -39.55
N ASN A 412 -16.00 7.68 -39.29
CA ASN A 412 -16.98 8.09 -40.29
C ASN A 412 -16.35 9.03 -41.33
N GLU A 413 -15.59 10.03 -40.90
CA GLU A 413 -14.84 10.93 -41.79
C GLU A 413 -13.81 10.17 -42.64
N LEU A 414 -13.08 9.23 -42.03
CA LEU A 414 -12.12 8.40 -42.73
C LEU A 414 -12.81 7.50 -43.76
N THR A 415 -13.94 6.88 -43.39
CA THR A 415 -14.71 6.02 -44.30
C THR A 415 -15.23 6.82 -45.48
N ALA A 416 -15.81 8.01 -45.24
CA ALA A 416 -16.26 8.91 -46.30
C ALA A 416 -15.10 9.36 -47.21
N MET A 417 -13.93 9.66 -46.65
CA MET A 417 -12.74 10.02 -47.42
C MET A 417 -12.23 8.85 -48.26
N VAL A 418 -12.20 7.63 -47.71
CA VAL A 418 -11.82 6.41 -48.42
C VAL A 418 -12.79 6.13 -49.56
N GLU A 419 -14.10 6.24 -49.36
CA GLU A 419 -15.10 6.06 -50.42
C GLU A 419 -14.93 7.10 -51.54
N SER A 420 -14.76 8.38 -51.19
CA SER A 420 -14.51 9.45 -52.16
C SER A 420 -13.25 9.19 -52.99
N ARG A 421 -12.13 8.81 -52.35
CA ARG A 421 -10.88 8.45 -53.04
C ARG A 421 -11.02 7.20 -53.89
N THR A 422 -11.76 6.19 -53.42
CA THR A 422 -11.99 4.95 -54.17
C THR A 422 -12.84 5.22 -55.42
N ARG A 423 -13.82 6.13 -55.32
CA ARG A 423 -14.62 6.59 -56.47
C ARG A 423 -13.76 7.36 -57.47
N GLU A 424 -12.95 8.32 -57.02
CA GLU A 424 -12.03 9.07 -57.89
C GLU A 424 -11.06 8.12 -58.63
N LEU A 425 -10.55 7.10 -57.94
CA LEU A 425 -9.69 6.07 -58.54
C LEU A 425 -10.43 5.20 -59.56
N ARG A 426 -11.68 4.81 -59.28
CA ARG A 426 -12.51 4.07 -60.25
C ARG A 426 -12.79 4.88 -61.50
N GLU A 427 -13.20 6.14 -61.35
CA GLU A 427 -13.44 7.03 -62.50
C GLU A 427 -12.16 7.19 -63.33
N LYS A 428 -11.00 7.39 -62.70
CA LYS A 428 -9.71 7.42 -63.41
C LYS A 428 -9.36 6.08 -64.07
N ALA A 429 -9.65 4.96 -63.41
CA ALA A 429 -9.40 3.62 -63.97
C ALA A 429 -10.29 3.35 -65.19
N GLU A 430 -11.58 3.72 -65.14
CA GLU A 430 -12.50 3.63 -66.28
C GLU A 430 -12.04 4.49 -67.46
N ILE A 431 -11.57 5.72 -67.20
CA ILE A 431 -10.97 6.59 -68.24
C ILE A 431 -9.73 5.94 -68.85
N ILE A 432 -8.83 5.39 -68.03
CA ILE A 432 -7.63 4.69 -68.51
C ILE A 432 -8.02 3.46 -69.34
N GLU A 433 -9.04 2.72 -68.93
CA GLU A 433 -9.49 1.54 -69.65
C GLU A 433 -10.13 1.91 -70.99
N ALA A 434 -10.94 2.97 -71.04
CA ALA A 434 -11.48 3.52 -72.29
C ALA A 434 -10.34 3.99 -73.22
N GLN A 435 -9.34 4.70 -72.69
CA GLN A 435 -8.14 5.09 -73.45
C GLN A 435 -7.35 3.87 -73.94
N ASN A 436 -7.21 2.82 -73.13
CA ASN A 436 -6.53 1.58 -73.53
C ASN A 436 -7.28 0.86 -74.66
N VAL A 437 -8.61 0.83 -74.60
CA VAL A 437 -9.45 0.29 -75.69
C VAL A 437 -9.26 1.13 -76.95
N GLU A 438 -9.28 2.46 -76.86
CA GLU A 438 -9.05 3.36 -77.99
C GLU A 438 -7.65 3.16 -78.59
N ILE A 439 -6.61 3.08 -77.75
CA ILE A 439 -5.24 2.74 -78.15
C ILE A 439 -5.19 1.36 -78.81
N SER A 440 -5.93 0.36 -78.31
CA SER A 440 -5.96 -0.98 -78.90
C SER A 440 -6.59 -1.00 -80.30
N VAL A 441 -7.67 -0.24 -80.49
CA VAL A 441 -8.33 -0.04 -81.79
C VAL A 441 -7.42 0.73 -82.74
N MET A 442 -6.81 1.82 -82.25
CA MET A 442 -5.84 2.60 -82.99
C MET A 442 -4.63 1.75 -83.41
N ASN A 443 -4.13 0.88 -82.53
CA ASN A 443 -3.05 -0.06 -82.84
C ASN A 443 -3.48 -1.13 -83.85
N ALA A 444 -4.74 -1.58 -83.83
CA ALA A 444 -5.27 -2.49 -84.83
C ALA A 444 -5.41 -1.81 -86.20
N MET A 445 -5.87 -0.56 -86.24
CA MET A 445 -5.90 0.27 -87.44
C MET A 445 -4.48 0.53 -87.97
N LEU A 446 -3.55 0.94 -87.12
CA LEU A 446 -2.14 1.11 -87.49
C LEU A 446 -1.52 -0.18 -88.03
N LYS A 447 -1.86 -1.36 -87.49
CA LYS A 447 -1.43 -2.64 -88.06
C LYS A 447 -2.02 -2.88 -89.46
N GLN A 448 -3.26 -2.46 -89.68
CA GLN A 448 -3.91 -2.54 -90.98
C GLN A 448 -3.32 -1.52 -91.97
N ASP A 449 -3.06 -0.29 -91.55
CA ASP A 449 -2.39 0.75 -92.32
C ASP A 449 -0.94 0.36 -92.63
N VAL A 450 -0.22 -0.26 -91.69
CA VAL A 450 1.12 -0.85 -91.93
C VAL A 450 1.03 -2.00 -92.94
N LYS A 451 -0.04 -2.81 -92.91
CA LYS A 451 -0.26 -3.88 -93.89
C LYS A 451 -0.58 -3.31 -95.29
N GLU A 452 -1.33 -2.21 -95.36
CA GLU A 452 -1.68 -1.50 -96.59
C GLU A 452 -0.50 -0.70 -97.16
N LEU A 453 0.29 -0.05 -96.30
CA LEU A 453 1.57 0.56 -96.64
C LEU A 453 2.57 -0.49 -97.11
N ASN A 454 2.67 -1.67 -96.48
CA ASN A 454 3.53 -2.75 -96.96
C ASN A 454 3.10 -3.27 -98.34
N LEU A 455 1.79 -3.35 -98.63
CA LEU A 455 1.26 -3.71 -99.96
C LEU A 455 1.54 -2.64 -101.03
N ASN A 456 1.58 -1.35 -100.65
CA ASN A 456 1.94 -0.24 -101.54
C ASN A 456 3.47 -0.07 -101.70
N ILE A 457 4.25 -0.40 -100.67
CA ILE A 457 5.72 -0.45 -100.67
C ILE A 457 6.21 -1.65 -101.52
N GLU A 458 5.49 -2.78 -101.57
CA GLU A 458 5.82 -3.91 -102.45
C GLU A 458 5.72 -3.60 -103.96
N ARG A 459 4.87 -2.65 -104.38
CA ARG A 459 4.76 -2.23 -105.78
C ARG A 459 5.74 -1.13 -106.20
N VAL A 460 6.32 -0.38 -105.26
CA VAL A 460 7.22 0.75 -105.55
C VAL A 460 8.68 0.50 -105.13
N THR A 461 8.97 -0.58 -104.41
CA THR A 461 10.31 -0.84 -103.84
C THR A 461 10.96 -2.11 -104.38
N LYS A 462 10.78 -2.38 -105.69
CA LYS A 462 11.53 -3.44 -106.43
C LYS A 462 12.41 -2.89 -107.56
N ALA A 463 12.57 -1.56 -107.63
CA ALA A 463 13.40 -0.89 -108.65
C ALA A 463 14.55 -0.03 -108.08
N ARG A 464 14.87 -0.11 -106.78
CA ARG A 464 16.05 0.58 -106.27
C ARG A 464 16.62 -0.10 -105.03
N VAL A 465 17.93 -0.37 -105.11
CA VAL A 465 18.83 -0.75 -104.01
C VAL A 465 18.92 -2.26 -103.74
N MET A 466 19.52 -2.97 -104.70
CA MET A 466 20.67 -3.81 -104.35
C MET A 466 21.77 -2.92 -103.73
N ALA A 467 22.54 -3.54 -102.82
CA ALA A 467 23.71 -3.02 -102.12
C ALA A 467 23.43 -2.41 -100.74
N LYS A 468 23.53 -3.24 -99.71
CA LYS A 468 24.45 -2.90 -98.61
C LYS A 468 24.95 -4.13 -97.88
N LYS A 469 26.28 -4.20 -97.74
CA LYS A 469 26.96 -4.98 -96.72
C LYS A 469 26.62 -4.34 -95.38
N VAL A 470 26.12 -5.15 -94.44
CA VAL A 470 25.74 -4.72 -93.08
C VAL A 470 26.88 -3.90 -92.48
N ASP A 471 26.58 -2.68 -92.04
CA ASP A 471 27.51 -1.85 -91.27
C ASP A 471 27.34 -2.12 -89.77
N PHE A 472 28.31 -1.67 -88.96
CA PHE A 472 28.31 -1.96 -87.52
C PHE A 472 27.08 -1.35 -86.80
N GLU A 473 26.53 -0.26 -87.32
CA GLU A 473 25.41 0.45 -86.71
C GLU A 473 24.11 -0.36 -86.85
N GLU A 474 23.96 -1.06 -87.98
CA GLU A 474 22.84 -1.98 -88.22
C GLU A 474 22.97 -3.28 -87.41
N PHE A 475 24.17 -3.84 -87.29
CA PHE A 475 24.42 -4.99 -86.40
C PHE A 475 24.18 -4.64 -84.92
N SER A 476 24.56 -3.42 -84.51
CA SER A 476 24.35 -2.91 -83.16
C SER A 476 22.87 -2.60 -82.86
N ARG A 477 21.95 -2.61 -83.83
CA ARG A 477 20.51 -2.54 -83.54
C ARG A 477 19.92 -3.89 -83.16
N ILE A 478 20.49 -4.99 -83.67
CA ILE A 478 20.05 -6.35 -83.36
C ILE A 478 20.66 -6.82 -82.02
N TYR A 479 21.91 -6.43 -81.76
CA TYR A 479 22.59 -6.73 -80.50
C TYR A 479 23.19 -5.45 -79.87
N PRO A 480 22.33 -4.56 -79.33
CA PRO A 480 22.73 -3.21 -78.87
C PRO A 480 23.57 -3.23 -77.60
N ASP A 481 23.41 -4.25 -76.77
CA ASP A 481 23.99 -4.28 -75.45
C ASP A 481 24.60 -5.66 -75.14
N LYS A 482 25.25 -5.72 -73.98
CA LYS A 482 25.88 -6.94 -73.49
C LYS A 482 24.84 -8.04 -73.21
N GLU A 483 23.63 -7.67 -72.81
CA GLU A 483 22.58 -8.60 -72.38
C GLU A 483 21.97 -9.34 -73.57
N SER A 484 21.60 -8.63 -74.64
CA SER A 484 21.16 -9.20 -75.93
C SER A 484 22.19 -10.14 -76.54
N CYS A 485 23.48 -9.76 -76.52
CA CYS A 485 24.57 -10.64 -76.96
C CYS A 485 24.69 -11.91 -76.10
N PHE A 486 24.56 -11.78 -74.78
CA PHE A 486 24.67 -12.90 -73.85
C PHE A 486 23.46 -13.82 -73.92
N LYS A 487 22.26 -13.28 -74.14
CA LYS A 487 21.05 -14.06 -74.41
C LYS A 487 21.26 -14.95 -75.63
N TYR A 488 21.66 -14.36 -76.75
CA TYR A 488 21.93 -15.08 -78.00
C TYR A 488 22.99 -16.17 -77.84
N LEU A 489 24.13 -15.84 -77.22
CA LEU A 489 25.18 -16.83 -76.97
C LEU A 489 24.73 -17.94 -76.01
N SER A 490 23.83 -17.66 -75.06
CA SER A 490 23.30 -18.67 -74.13
C SER A 490 22.37 -19.66 -74.82
N GLU A 491 21.53 -19.17 -75.74
CA GLU A 491 20.63 -19.98 -76.56
C GLU A 491 21.44 -20.90 -77.49
N LEU A 492 22.53 -20.40 -78.08
CA LEU A 492 23.44 -21.22 -78.88
C LEU A 492 24.19 -22.26 -78.04
N LYS A 493 24.86 -21.82 -76.96
CA LYS A 493 25.76 -22.66 -76.14
C LYS A 493 25.04 -23.84 -75.49
N TRP A 494 23.81 -23.64 -75.05
CA TRP A 494 23.02 -24.66 -74.36
C TRP A 494 21.75 -25.04 -75.12
N SER A 495 21.77 -24.92 -76.44
CA SER A 495 20.69 -25.36 -77.34
C SER A 495 20.32 -26.84 -77.17
N ALA A 496 21.31 -27.69 -76.85
CA ALA A 496 21.13 -29.11 -76.56
C ALA A 496 20.83 -29.42 -75.08
N GLY A 497 20.59 -28.40 -74.24
CA GLY A 497 20.38 -28.54 -72.79
C GLY A 497 21.59 -28.08 -71.96
N TYR A 498 21.35 -27.79 -70.67
CA TYR A 498 22.43 -27.53 -69.71
C TYR A 498 22.96 -28.85 -69.14
N ALA A 499 24.28 -28.99 -69.07
CA ALA A 499 24.91 -29.99 -68.22
C ALA A 499 26.16 -29.36 -67.60
N CYS A 500 26.25 -29.39 -66.27
CA CYS A 500 27.35 -28.76 -65.55
C CYS A 500 28.67 -29.47 -65.85
N LYS A 501 29.66 -28.75 -66.39
CA LYS A 501 30.99 -29.29 -66.72
C LYS A 501 31.76 -29.92 -65.54
N LYS A 502 31.42 -29.57 -64.29
CA LYS A 502 32.08 -30.12 -63.09
C LYS A 502 31.44 -31.39 -62.53
N CYS A 503 30.13 -31.56 -62.65
CA CYS A 503 29.41 -32.64 -61.94
C CYS A 503 28.28 -33.31 -62.74
N GLY A 504 28.06 -32.90 -63.99
CA GLY A 504 27.05 -33.48 -64.88
C GLY A 504 25.60 -33.10 -64.60
N ASN A 505 25.32 -32.29 -63.56
CA ASN A 505 23.95 -31.88 -63.22
C ASN A 505 23.33 -30.98 -64.30
N ASP A 506 22.07 -31.21 -64.62
CA ASP A 506 21.30 -30.53 -65.67
C ASP A 506 20.42 -29.37 -65.15
N HIS A 507 20.24 -29.27 -63.83
CA HIS A 507 19.52 -28.16 -63.20
C HIS A 507 20.45 -26.98 -62.87
N TYR A 508 19.94 -25.76 -63.08
CA TYR A 508 20.69 -24.52 -62.83
C TYR A 508 19.81 -23.40 -62.29
N LEU A 509 20.46 -22.44 -61.64
CA LEU A 509 19.96 -21.12 -61.26
C LEU A 509 20.66 -20.05 -62.10
N ASN A 510 20.13 -18.82 -62.10
CA ASN A 510 20.81 -17.69 -62.72
C ASN A 510 22.18 -17.47 -62.06
N GLY A 511 23.22 -17.36 -62.89
CA GLY A 511 24.58 -17.11 -62.45
C GLY A 511 24.88 -15.63 -62.20
N ALA A 512 26.13 -15.35 -61.84
CA ALA A 512 26.61 -14.02 -61.45
C ALA A 512 26.64 -13.00 -62.62
N THR A 513 26.71 -13.47 -63.87
CA THR A 513 26.62 -12.61 -65.06
C THR A 513 25.32 -12.89 -65.83
N PRO A 514 24.77 -11.92 -66.59
CA PRO A 514 23.52 -12.11 -67.34
C PRO A 514 23.55 -13.38 -68.19
N HIS A 515 22.48 -14.17 -68.13
CA HIS A 515 22.32 -15.45 -68.83
C HIS A 515 23.36 -16.55 -68.51
N ALA A 516 24.21 -16.37 -67.50
CA ALA A 516 25.06 -17.46 -66.98
C ALA A 516 24.22 -18.50 -66.22
N ARG A 517 24.72 -19.73 -66.16
CA ARG A 517 24.03 -20.85 -65.52
C ARG A 517 24.86 -21.37 -64.35
N ARG A 518 24.35 -21.19 -63.13
CA ARG A 518 24.95 -21.69 -61.90
C ARG A 518 24.34 -23.02 -61.52
N CYS A 519 25.16 -24.06 -61.48
CA CYS A 519 24.76 -25.42 -61.12
C CYS A 519 24.17 -25.46 -59.71
N THR A 520 22.95 -26.00 -59.56
CA THR A 520 22.30 -26.16 -58.25
C THR A 520 22.99 -27.18 -57.35
N ARG A 521 23.73 -28.13 -57.93
CA ARG A 521 24.39 -29.22 -57.18
C ARG A 521 25.76 -28.84 -56.61
N CYS A 522 26.68 -28.36 -57.44
CA CYS A 522 28.06 -28.05 -57.03
C CYS A 522 28.34 -26.55 -56.91
N GLY A 523 27.36 -25.70 -57.21
CA GLY A 523 27.49 -24.24 -57.15
C GLY A 523 28.39 -23.62 -58.23
N TYR A 524 28.91 -24.42 -59.18
CA TYR A 524 29.74 -23.93 -60.28
C TYR A 524 28.95 -22.98 -61.19
N ASP A 525 29.46 -21.77 -61.34
CA ASP A 525 28.88 -20.72 -62.18
C ASP A 525 29.56 -20.71 -63.54
N GLU A 526 28.83 -21.12 -64.58
CA GLU A 526 29.36 -21.15 -65.94
C GLU A 526 28.84 -19.95 -66.74
N SER A 527 29.77 -19.04 -67.09
CA SER A 527 29.44 -17.88 -67.92
C SER A 527 29.15 -18.28 -69.37
N VAL A 528 28.42 -17.41 -70.06
CA VAL A 528 28.01 -17.63 -71.45
C VAL A 528 29.21 -17.74 -72.40
N ILE A 529 30.28 -16.99 -72.12
CA ILE A 529 31.52 -16.97 -72.92
C ILE A 529 32.54 -18.05 -72.51
N ALA A 530 32.32 -18.78 -71.41
CA ALA A 530 33.25 -19.82 -70.98
C ALA A 530 33.22 -21.01 -71.96
N GLY A 531 34.38 -21.50 -72.40
CA GLY A 531 34.48 -22.58 -73.37
C GLY A 531 33.93 -22.22 -74.76
N THR A 532 33.90 -20.94 -75.11
CA THR A 532 33.60 -20.45 -76.46
C THR A 532 34.79 -19.66 -77.00
N LEU A 533 34.77 -19.35 -78.29
CA LEU A 533 35.71 -18.46 -78.95
C LEU A 533 35.96 -17.15 -78.16
N PHE A 534 34.93 -16.64 -77.48
CA PHE A 534 34.96 -15.40 -76.71
C PHE A 534 35.43 -15.56 -75.26
N GLN A 535 35.93 -16.73 -74.87
CA GLN A 535 36.46 -16.95 -73.53
C GLN A 535 37.56 -15.93 -73.22
N ASN A 536 37.46 -15.33 -72.03
CA ASN A 536 38.34 -14.26 -71.54
C ASN A 536 38.37 -13.01 -72.44
N SER A 537 37.28 -12.72 -73.15
CA SER A 537 37.24 -11.54 -74.02
C SER A 537 37.38 -10.23 -73.23
N ARG A 538 38.34 -9.38 -73.64
CA ARG A 538 38.60 -8.04 -73.09
C ARG A 538 38.05 -6.89 -73.95
N ILE A 539 37.36 -7.22 -75.05
CA ILE A 539 36.64 -6.26 -75.89
C ILE A 539 35.12 -6.40 -75.68
N PRO A 540 34.33 -5.32 -75.88
CA PRO A 540 32.88 -5.40 -75.83
C PRO A 540 32.34 -6.55 -76.70
N ILE A 541 31.44 -7.37 -76.13
CA ILE A 541 31.02 -8.63 -76.76
C ILE A 541 30.28 -8.42 -78.09
N ASN A 542 29.54 -7.33 -78.22
CA ASN A 542 28.89 -6.92 -79.47
C ASN A 542 29.92 -6.69 -80.60
N LYS A 543 31.03 -6.02 -80.30
CA LYS A 543 32.14 -5.84 -81.26
C LYS A 543 32.85 -7.16 -81.55
N ALA A 544 32.97 -8.08 -80.59
CA ALA A 544 33.57 -9.39 -80.79
C ALA A 544 32.72 -10.29 -81.72
N LEU A 545 31.40 -10.31 -81.53
CA LEU A 545 30.46 -11.03 -82.39
C LEU A 545 30.47 -10.47 -83.83
N TYR A 546 30.47 -9.15 -83.98
CA TYR A 546 30.57 -8.53 -85.29
C TYR A 546 31.93 -8.80 -85.96
N MET A 547 33.02 -8.81 -85.20
CA MET A 547 34.34 -9.21 -85.70
C MET A 547 34.31 -10.63 -86.28
N LEU A 548 33.66 -11.59 -85.60
CA LEU A 548 33.51 -12.96 -86.09
C LEU A 548 32.71 -13.01 -87.41
N LEU A 549 31.61 -12.26 -87.49
CA LEU A 549 30.81 -12.15 -88.72
C LEU A 549 31.64 -11.61 -89.90
N LEU A 550 32.48 -10.60 -89.66
CA LEU A 550 33.38 -10.05 -90.69
C LEU A 550 34.45 -11.06 -91.13
N VAL A 551 35.02 -11.82 -90.18
CA VAL A 551 35.98 -12.89 -90.49
C VAL A 551 35.32 -13.99 -91.31
N TYR A 552 34.10 -14.39 -90.98
CA TYR A 552 33.33 -15.37 -91.75
C TYR A 552 33.00 -14.89 -93.16
N ASN A 553 32.43 -13.68 -93.29
CA ASN A 553 32.03 -13.10 -94.57
C ASN A 553 33.23 -12.84 -95.49
N SER A 554 34.40 -12.56 -94.93
CA SER A 554 35.65 -12.43 -95.68
C SER A 554 36.35 -13.76 -95.93
N LYS A 555 35.74 -14.91 -95.58
CA LYS A 555 36.31 -16.25 -95.68
C LYS A 555 37.70 -16.36 -95.02
N GLY A 556 37.91 -15.62 -93.95
CA GLY A 556 39.17 -15.56 -93.19
C GLY A 556 40.25 -14.66 -93.79
N THR A 557 39.96 -13.86 -94.82
CA THR A 557 40.98 -13.04 -95.52
C THR A 557 41.09 -11.59 -95.02
N ILE A 558 40.23 -11.15 -94.10
CA ILE A 558 40.26 -9.77 -93.57
C ILE A 558 41.52 -9.51 -92.73
N SER A 559 42.18 -8.37 -92.97
CA SER A 559 43.37 -7.96 -92.21
C SER A 559 43.01 -7.32 -90.86
N SER A 560 43.91 -7.46 -89.88
CA SER A 560 43.72 -6.84 -88.56
C SER A 560 43.66 -5.31 -88.62
N TYR A 561 44.33 -4.68 -89.58
CA TYR A 561 44.23 -3.24 -89.86
C TYR A 561 42.82 -2.85 -90.33
N LYS A 562 42.21 -3.66 -91.21
CA LYS A 562 40.85 -3.38 -91.69
C LYS A 562 39.81 -3.57 -90.58
N LEU A 563 39.97 -4.58 -89.73
CA LEU A 563 39.13 -4.77 -88.54
C LEU A 563 39.28 -3.61 -87.54
N SER A 564 40.49 -3.10 -87.34
CA SER A 564 40.76 -1.94 -86.48
C SER A 564 40.01 -0.70 -86.93
N GLN A 565 39.98 -0.42 -88.23
CA GLN A 565 39.21 0.70 -88.80
C GLN A 565 37.70 0.52 -88.64
N ILE A 566 37.17 -0.69 -88.86
CA ILE A 566 35.71 -0.92 -88.82
C ILE A 566 35.17 -0.93 -87.39
N LEU A 567 35.92 -1.50 -86.45
CA LEU A 567 35.46 -1.70 -85.07
C LEU A 567 35.91 -0.59 -84.11
N GLU A 568 36.77 0.32 -84.56
CA GLU A 568 37.40 1.35 -83.74
C GLU A 568 38.10 0.75 -82.51
N ILE A 569 38.76 -0.40 -82.69
CA ILE A 569 39.56 -1.10 -81.67
C ILE A 569 41.04 -1.01 -82.09
N ARG A 570 41.95 -0.88 -81.12
CA ARG A 570 43.40 -0.85 -81.37
C ARG A 570 43.84 -2.07 -82.20
N GLN A 571 44.60 -1.83 -83.27
CA GLN A 571 45.00 -2.85 -84.25
C GLN A 571 45.65 -4.09 -83.63
N GLY A 572 46.50 -3.92 -82.61
CA GLY A 572 47.13 -5.06 -81.91
C GLY A 572 46.11 -5.98 -81.24
N THR A 573 45.02 -5.45 -80.70
CA THR A 573 43.92 -6.24 -80.14
C THR A 573 43.17 -6.97 -81.26
N CYS A 574 42.85 -6.28 -82.36
CA CYS A 574 42.21 -6.92 -83.52
C CYS A 574 43.07 -8.04 -84.10
N TRP A 575 44.40 -7.92 -84.11
CA TRP A 575 45.30 -8.97 -84.58
C TRP A 575 45.17 -10.24 -83.73
N THR A 576 45.22 -10.13 -82.40
CA THR A 576 45.09 -11.28 -81.49
C THR A 576 43.77 -12.02 -81.68
N TYR A 577 42.64 -11.30 -81.76
CA TYR A 577 41.33 -11.93 -81.98
C TYR A 577 41.18 -12.49 -83.39
N ASN A 578 41.63 -11.76 -84.42
CA ASN A 578 41.55 -12.21 -85.81
C ASN A 578 42.39 -13.47 -86.04
N SER A 579 43.61 -13.54 -85.48
CA SER A 579 44.44 -14.74 -85.56
C SER A 579 43.76 -15.94 -84.89
N LYS A 580 43.10 -15.75 -83.73
CA LYS A 580 42.32 -16.80 -83.07
C LYS A 580 41.14 -17.26 -83.93
N MET A 581 40.37 -16.32 -84.48
CA MET A 581 39.19 -16.59 -85.31
C MET A 581 39.56 -17.26 -86.64
N GLN A 582 40.64 -16.80 -87.30
CA GLN A 582 41.16 -17.39 -88.54
C GLN A 582 41.62 -18.82 -88.32
N LYS A 583 42.27 -19.13 -87.19
CA LYS A 583 42.69 -20.48 -86.84
C LYS A 583 41.48 -21.43 -86.77
N ILE A 584 40.45 -21.07 -86.00
CA ILE A 584 39.23 -21.87 -85.84
C ILE A 584 38.46 -21.97 -87.17
N TYR A 585 38.46 -20.90 -87.98
CA TYR A 585 37.88 -20.92 -89.32
C TYR A 585 38.57 -21.93 -90.24
N GLN A 586 39.90 -22.05 -90.20
CA GLN A 586 40.63 -23.06 -90.99
C GLN A 586 40.42 -24.49 -90.45
N GLU A 587 40.36 -24.67 -89.13
CA GLU A 587 40.09 -25.97 -88.51
C GLU A 587 38.68 -26.50 -88.86
N LYS A 588 37.68 -25.62 -88.97
CA LYS A 588 36.28 -25.97 -89.30
C LYS A 588 35.90 -25.68 -90.75
N LYS A 589 36.88 -25.51 -91.65
CA LYS A 589 36.69 -25.05 -93.04
C LYS A 589 35.70 -25.89 -93.84
N ASP A 590 35.70 -27.21 -93.66
CA ASP A 590 34.82 -28.12 -94.39
C ASP A 590 33.37 -28.10 -93.88
N ILE A 591 33.17 -27.80 -92.59
CA ILE A 591 31.85 -27.63 -91.96
C ILE A 591 31.23 -26.29 -92.37
N VAL A 592 32.07 -25.24 -92.44
CA VAL A 592 31.66 -23.87 -92.80
C VAL A 592 31.31 -23.75 -94.28
N LYS A 593 32.04 -24.42 -95.19
CA LYS A 593 31.74 -24.39 -96.64
C LYS A 593 30.32 -24.86 -97.01
N LYS A 594 29.69 -25.69 -96.19
CA LYS A 594 28.33 -26.23 -96.40
C LYS A 594 27.26 -25.49 -95.58
N ALA A 595 27.64 -24.54 -94.73
CA ALA A 595 26.71 -23.76 -93.94
C ALA A 595 26.39 -22.45 -94.69
N GLY A 596 25.11 -22.13 -94.84
CA GLY A 596 24.65 -20.92 -95.53
C GLY A 596 24.95 -19.62 -94.76
N GLU A 597 24.06 -18.64 -94.86
CA GLU A 597 24.26 -17.28 -94.33
C GLU A 597 24.47 -17.22 -92.80
N GLU A 598 23.95 -18.19 -92.04
CA GLU A 598 24.13 -18.27 -90.57
C GLU A 598 25.31 -19.13 -90.11
N GLY A 599 26.19 -19.58 -91.02
CA GLY A 599 27.26 -20.52 -90.71
C GLY A 599 28.36 -19.98 -89.77
N TRP A 600 28.45 -18.66 -89.58
CA TRP A 600 29.41 -18.03 -88.66
C TRP A 600 29.16 -18.42 -87.19
N THR A 601 27.94 -18.78 -86.83
CA THR A 601 27.56 -19.23 -85.49
C THR A 601 28.25 -20.54 -85.10
N LYS A 602 28.55 -21.40 -86.08
CA LYS A 602 29.26 -22.68 -85.87
C LYS A 602 30.72 -22.50 -85.47
N LEU A 603 31.27 -21.30 -85.59
CA LEU A 603 32.63 -20.95 -85.17
C LEU A 603 32.72 -20.49 -83.71
N ILE A 604 31.60 -20.23 -83.05
CA ILE A 604 31.55 -19.69 -81.69
C ILE A 604 31.93 -20.77 -80.66
N MET A 605 31.49 -22.00 -80.88
CA MET A 605 31.80 -23.12 -79.99
C MET A 605 33.15 -23.71 -80.40
N GLU A 606 34.10 -23.81 -79.46
CA GLU A 606 35.38 -24.50 -79.68
C GLU A 606 35.15 -26.00 -79.76
#